data_AF-A0A0N1FVZ1-F1
#
_entry.id   AF-A0A0N1FVZ1-F1
#
_cell.length_a   1.000
_cell.length_b   1.000
_cell.length_c   1.000
_cell.angle_alpha   90.00
_cell.angle_beta   90.00
_cell.angle_gamma   90.00
#
_symmetry.space_group_name_H-M   'P 1'
#
loop_
_entity.id
_entity.type
_entity.pdbx_description
1 polymer ?
#
loop_
_entity_poly.entity_id
_entity_poly.type
_entity_poly.pdbx_seq_one_letter_code
_entity_poly.pdbx_strand_id
1 'polypeptide(L)'
;MPLSPAQESLIDQHLGDPEALSAIFLGLCWNESKIDCDTAIEIEQGESLATACERIDLGWNPAWLTGSGFTAYDAAGTSIEDGGSTKGSIYWNPAVRTHRLDDKVKDTATGYGRRRRAGGEIAVLALWMHAVNSRQMVIERPAILDRNKRGTRFRDLLIYFLHRSLPTGWKVRHEVPLTHIRGLHMRRDVGDRKSDILVIDDGGRLVAALSSKWTWRSDRGTEAAQMVPLTRYRPDVPYAMATAEFPRAAGVARESIEDRTYHVCPSWVGSWMAVNELPSGASPLEHWPDLAALKHEGDSRARALALNGLDVLVSDLKNSGDIL
;
A
#
# COMPACT_ATOMS: atom_id res chain seq x y z
N MET A 1 -8.51 8.81 -15.49
CA MET A 1 -9.69 7.94 -15.50
C MET A 1 -10.58 8.35 -14.35
N PRO A 2 -11.71 9.04 -14.63
CA PRO A 2 -12.61 9.43 -13.55
C PRO A 2 -13.03 8.21 -12.72
N LEU A 3 -13.14 8.41 -11.41
CA LEU A 3 -13.66 7.39 -10.51
C LEU A 3 -15.13 7.15 -10.83
N SER A 4 -15.61 5.93 -10.62
CA SER A 4 -17.05 5.68 -10.71
C SER A 4 -17.76 6.24 -9.48
N PRO A 5 -19.07 6.58 -9.56
CA PRO A 5 -19.82 7.05 -8.40
C PRO A 5 -19.77 6.09 -7.19
N ALA A 6 -19.67 4.78 -7.43
CA ALA A 6 -19.51 3.79 -6.37
C ALA A 6 -18.15 3.91 -5.66
N GLN A 7 -17.08 4.17 -6.40
CA GLN A 7 -15.73 4.37 -5.85
C GLN A 7 -15.64 5.69 -5.06
N GLU A 8 -16.26 6.73 -5.59
CA GLU A 8 -16.40 8.03 -4.93
C GLU A 8 -17.16 7.91 -3.61
N SER A 9 -18.32 7.26 -3.63
CA SER A 9 -19.14 7.02 -2.43
C SER A 9 -18.39 6.22 -1.37
N LEU A 10 -17.59 5.23 -1.78
CA LEU A 10 -16.79 4.43 -0.86
C LEU A 10 -15.73 5.28 -0.13
N ILE A 11 -15.07 6.22 -0.83
CA ILE A 11 -14.13 7.15 -0.20
C ILE A 11 -14.87 8.10 0.75
N ASP A 12 -16.00 8.64 0.32
CA ASP A 12 -16.80 9.58 1.12
C ASP A 12 -17.29 8.97 2.45
N GLN A 13 -17.72 7.71 2.43
CA GLN A 13 -18.19 7.00 3.63
C GLN A 13 -17.08 6.78 4.66
N HIS A 14 -15.82 6.75 4.23
CA HIS A 14 -14.67 6.35 5.04
C HIS A 14 -13.58 7.43 5.13
N LEU A 15 -13.90 8.68 4.82
CA LEU A 15 -12.93 9.78 4.71
C LEU A 15 -12.11 10.02 5.98
N GLY A 16 -12.69 9.74 7.15
CA GLY A 16 -12.04 9.89 8.46
C GLY A 16 -11.33 8.64 8.98
N ASP A 17 -11.27 7.55 8.22
CA ASP A 17 -10.71 6.27 8.65
C ASP A 17 -9.46 5.90 7.82
N PRO A 18 -8.25 6.12 8.35
CA PRO A 18 -7.01 5.90 7.59
C PRO A 18 -6.80 4.46 7.10
N GLU A 19 -7.24 3.48 7.88
CA GLU A 19 -7.09 2.07 7.53
C GLU A 19 -8.17 1.62 6.53
N ALA A 20 -9.37 2.21 6.57
CA ALA A 20 -10.34 2.06 5.49
C ALA A 20 -9.81 2.64 4.17
N LEU A 21 -9.26 3.85 4.19
CA LEU A 21 -8.66 4.49 3.02
C LEU A 21 -7.48 3.67 2.47
N SER A 22 -6.64 3.11 3.35
CA SER A 22 -5.59 2.16 2.99
C SER A 22 -6.15 0.98 2.17
N ALA A 23 -7.24 0.37 2.66
CA ALA A 23 -7.88 -0.77 2.00
C ALA A 23 -8.52 -0.40 0.66
N ILE A 24 -9.19 0.76 0.60
CA ILE A 24 -9.82 1.29 -0.62
C ILE A 24 -8.76 1.53 -1.70
N PHE A 25 -7.71 2.28 -1.37
CA PHE A 25 -6.68 2.61 -2.35
C PHE A 25 -5.94 1.38 -2.85
N LEU A 26 -5.52 0.48 -1.94
CA LEU A 26 -4.83 -0.75 -2.32
C LEU A 26 -5.74 -1.69 -3.13
N GLY A 27 -7.00 -1.84 -2.71
CA GLY A 27 -7.98 -2.72 -3.36
C GLY A 27 -8.39 -2.26 -4.76
N LEU A 28 -8.61 -0.96 -4.96
CA LEU A 28 -8.96 -0.40 -6.27
C LEU A 28 -7.78 -0.34 -7.24
N CYS A 29 -6.56 -0.42 -6.72
CA CYS A 29 -5.32 -0.51 -7.50
C CYS A 29 -4.70 -1.93 -7.47
N TRP A 30 -5.47 -2.93 -7.03
CA TRP A 30 -4.98 -4.30 -6.86
C TRP A 30 -4.42 -4.88 -8.15
N ASN A 31 -3.44 -5.74 -7.97
CA ASN A 31 -2.77 -6.47 -9.03
C ASN A 31 -2.48 -7.86 -8.53
N GLU A 32 -3.07 -8.85 -9.18
CA GLU A 32 -2.92 -10.23 -8.75
C GLU A 32 -1.47 -10.67 -8.82
N SER A 33 -1.07 -11.38 -7.78
CA SER A 33 0.17 -12.13 -7.71
C SER A 33 -0.14 -13.61 -7.94
N LYS A 34 0.80 -14.34 -8.55
CA LYS A 34 0.70 -15.78 -8.77
C LYS A 34 1.24 -16.62 -7.59
N ILE A 35 1.31 -16.01 -6.42
CA ILE A 35 1.83 -16.61 -5.19
C ILE A 35 0.71 -17.15 -4.31
N ASP A 36 -0.54 -16.91 -4.67
CA ASP A 36 -1.71 -17.56 -4.10
C ASP A 36 -1.57 -19.09 -4.03
N CYS A 37 -0.92 -19.73 -5.00
CA CYS A 37 -0.65 -21.16 -4.96
C CYS A 37 0.25 -21.61 -3.79
N ASP A 38 1.10 -20.73 -3.25
CA ASP A 38 1.96 -21.04 -2.10
C ASP A 38 1.15 -21.12 -0.78
N THR A 39 -0.16 -20.82 -0.81
CA THR A 39 -1.08 -21.00 0.32
C THR A 39 -1.78 -22.36 0.37
N ALA A 40 -1.70 -23.14 -0.71
CA ALA A 40 -2.22 -24.49 -0.80
C ALA A 40 -1.20 -25.47 -0.18
N ILE A 41 -1.11 -25.45 1.15
CA ILE A 41 -0.18 -26.31 1.90
C ILE A 41 -0.71 -27.74 2.01
N GLU A 42 0.19 -28.72 2.07
CA GLU A 42 -0.15 -30.13 2.24
C GLU A 42 -0.29 -30.47 3.72
N ILE A 43 -1.45 -30.98 4.14
CA ILE A 43 -1.68 -31.46 5.51
C ILE A 43 -1.69 -32.98 5.58
N GLU A 44 -1.26 -33.52 6.71
CA GLU A 44 -1.36 -34.94 7.04
C GLU A 44 -2.71 -35.28 7.70
N GLN A 45 -3.04 -36.57 7.79
CA GLN A 45 -4.31 -37.01 8.38
C GLN A 45 -4.38 -36.62 9.86
N GLY A 46 -5.44 -35.91 10.26
CA GLY A 46 -5.64 -35.44 11.63
C GLY A 46 -4.71 -34.29 12.03
N GLU A 47 -3.95 -33.73 11.09
CA GLU A 47 -3.04 -32.61 11.34
C GLU A 47 -3.81 -31.29 11.41
N SER A 48 -3.53 -30.48 12.42
CA SER A 48 -4.03 -29.11 12.51
C SER A 48 -3.22 -28.16 11.64
N LEU A 49 -3.78 -27.00 11.28
CA LEU A 49 -3.00 -25.96 10.57
C LEU A 49 -1.72 -25.59 11.31
N ALA A 50 -1.77 -25.40 12.63
CA ALA A 50 -0.60 -25.04 13.42
C ALA A 50 0.51 -26.10 13.32
N THR A 51 0.16 -27.39 13.45
CA THR A 51 1.12 -28.50 13.33
C THR A 51 1.72 -28.56 11.92
N ALA A 52 0.90 -28.35 10.89
CA ALA A 52 1.37 -28.29 9.51
C ALA A 52 2.37 -27.13 9.29
N CYS A 53 2.23 -26.02 10.00
CA CYS A 53 3.13 -24.86 9.90
C CYS A 53 4.48 -25.07 10.57
N GLU A 54 4.53 -25.88 11.62
CA GLU A 54 5.80 -26.22 12.27
C GLU A 54 6.57 -27.22 11.41
N ARG A 55 5.85 -28.17 10.79
CA ARG A 55 6.44 -29.16 9.87
C ARG A 55 6.88 -28.54 8.54
N ILE A 56 6.06 -27.66 7.99
CA ILE A 56 6.33 -26.97 6.71
C ILE A 56 7.00 -25.65 7.04
N ASP A 57 8.25 -25.47 6.62
CA ASP A 57 9.03 -24.24 6.84
C ASP A 57 8.47 -23.04 6.04
N LEU A 58 7.30 -22.53 6.44
CA LEU A 58 6.52 -21.49 5.74
C LEU A 58 7.11 -20.11 5.99
N GLY A 59 7.04 -19.24 4.97
CA GLY A 59 7.43 -17.82 5.08
C GLY A 59 6.37 -16.93 5.74
N TRP A 60 5.25 -17.53 6.17
CA TRP A 60 4.08 -16.88 6.72
C TRP A 60 3.43 -17.78 7.77
N ASN A 61 2.51 -17.22 8.55
CA ASN A 61 1.72 -17.97 9.53
C ASN A 61 0.23 -17.98 9.09
N PRO A 62 -0.39 -19.16 8.89
CA PRO A 62 -1.81 -19.30 8.57
C PRO A 62 -2.79 -18.68 9.55
N ALA A 63 -2.40 -18.49 10.81
CA ALA A 63 -3.22 -17.76 11.79
C ALA A 63 -3.51 -16.31 11.34
N TRP A 64 -2.68 -15.72 10.47
CA TRP A 64 -2.94 -14.40 9.89
C TRP A 64 -4.14 -14.43 8.95
N LEU A 65 -4.26 -15.48 8.13
CA LEU A 65 -5.41 -15.64 7.22
C LEU A 65 -6.67 -15.95 8.02
N THR A 66 -6.63 -16.89 8.97
CA THR A 66 -7.81 -17.21 9.80
C THR A 66 -8.27 -16.00 10.63
N GLY A 67 -7.35 -15.29 11.28
CA GLY A 67 -7.64 -14.05 12.01
C GLY A 67 -8.15 -12.88 11.14
N SER A 68 -7.99 -12.97 9.82
CA SER A 68 -8.55 -12.00 8.86
C SER A 68 -9.89 -12.42 8.24
N GLY A 69 -10.40 -13.61 8.56
CA GLY A 69 -11.70 -14.12 8.11
C GLY A 69 -11.63 -15.13 6.96
N PHE A 70 -10.49 -15.75 6.72
CA PHE A 70 -10.40 -16.93 5.84
C PHE A 70 -10.62 -18.22 6.65
N THR A 71 -11.23 -19.22 6.03
CA THR A 71 -11.36 -20.57 6.59
C THR A 71 -10.62 -21.56 5.70
N ALA A 72 -9.81 -22.43 6.30
CA ALA A 72 -9.11 -23.48 5.59
C ALA A 72 -9.90 -24.78 5.61
N TYR A 73 -9.96 -25.43 4.44
CA TYR A 73 -10.62 -26.71 4.25
C TYR A 73 -9.65 -27.74 3.71
N ASP A 74 -9.81 -28.99 4.12
CA ASP A 74 -9.07 -30.11 3.54
C ASP A 74 -9.59 -30.49 2.14
N ALA A 75 -8.97 -31.48 1.51
CA ALA A 75 -9.37 -31.97 0.19
C ALA A 75 -10.80 -32.58 0.15
N ALA A 76 -11.39 -32.94 1.30
CA ALA A 76 -12.73 -33.47 1.43
C ALA A 76 -13.78 -32.37 1.70
N GLY A 77 -13.36 -31.13 1.91
CA GLY A 77 -14.21 -29.99 2.23
C GLY A 77 -14.55 -29.85 3.71
N THR A 78 -13.78 -30.48 4.59
CA THR A 78 -13.91 -30.36 6.05
C THR A 78 -13.06 -29.20 6.55
N SER A 79 -13.62 -28.37 7.44
CA SER A 79 -12.85 -27.30 8.10
C SER A 79 -11.73 -27.91 8.95
N ILE A 80 -10.52 -27.38 8.83
CA ILE A 80 -9.33 -27.94 9.51
C ILE A 80 -9.28 -27.56 11.00
N GLU A 81 -10.11 -26.61 11.45
CA GLU A 81 -10.19 -26.20 12.86
C GLU A 81 -10.67 -27.33 13.79
N ASP A 82 -11.36 -28.34 13.26
CA ASP A 82 -12.00 -29.40 14.06
C ASP A 82 -11.11 -30.64 14.29
N GLY A 83 -9.83 -30.61 13.91
CA GLY A 83 -8.87 -31.71 14.14
C GLY A 83 -9.18 -33.03 13.41
N GLY A 84 -10.21 -33.05 12.56
CA GLY A 84 -10.65 -34.20 11.76
C GLY A 84 -10.17 -34.16 10.31
N SER A 85 -9.01 -33.55 10.05
CA SER A 85 -8.58 -33.25 8.69
C SER A 85 -8.16 -34.48 7.89
N THR A 86 -8.50 -34.49 6.61
CA THR A 86 -8.08 -35.49 5.63
C THR A 86 -6.76 -35.09 5.01
N LYS A 87 -5.86 -36.07 4.79
CA LYS A 87 -4.59 -35.84 4.10
C LYS A 87 -4.80 -35.20 2.72
N GLY A 88 -4.03 -34.15 2.41
CA GLY A 88 -3.93 -33.54 1.08
C GLY A 88 -3.74 -32.03 1.11
N SER A 89 -3.72 -31.40 -0.07
CA SER A 89 -3.66 -29.96 -0.19
C SER A 89 -4.92 -29.30 0.36
N ILE A 90 -4.73 -28.25 1.16
CA ILE A 90 -5.82 -27.43 1.64
C ILE A 90 -6.28 -26.45 0.56
N TYR A 91 -7.49 -25.91 0.75
CA TYR A 91 -7.95 -24.72 0.06
C TYR A 91 -8.58 -23.73 1.03
N TRP A 92 -8.67 -22.47 0.62
CA TRP A 92 -9.15 -21.36 1.45
C TRP A 92 -10.49 -20.83 0.95
N ASN A 93 -11.37 -20.46 1.89
CA ASN A 93 -12.59 -19.71 1.62
C ASN A 93 -12.58 -18.39 2.42
N PRO A 94 -12.74 -17.22 1.78
CA PRO A 94 -12.74 -17.02 0.33
C PRO A 94 -11.39 -17.41 -0.31
N ALA A 95 -11.37 -17.56 -1.63
CA ALA A 95 -10.13 -17.89 -2.33
C ALA A 95 -9.03 -16.84 -2.08
N VAL A 96 -7.84 -17.29 -1.71
CA VAL A 96 -6.66 -16.43 -1.56
C VAL A 96 -6.31 -15.80 -2.90
N ARG A 97 -6.17 -14.47 -2.89
CA ARG A 97 -5.80 -13.67 -4.06
C ARG A 97 -4.84 -12.59 -3.57
N THR A 98 -3.55 -12.81 -3.71
CA THR A 98 -2.50 -11.93 -3.15
C THR A 98 -2.21 -10.74 -4.06
N HIS A 99 -1.69 -9.66 -3.47
CA HIS A 99 -1.28 -8.48 -4.23
C HIS A 99 0.19 -8.56 -4.59
N ARG A 100 0.54 -8.31 -5.86
CA ARG A 100 1.94 -8.20 -6.30
C ARG A 100 2.57 -6.92 -5.75
N LEU A 101 3.39 -7.06 -4.72
CA LEU A 101 4.07 -5.96 -4.02
C LEU A 101 5.56 -5.83 -4.37
N ASP A 102 6.26 -6.96 -4.41
CA ASP A 102 7.69 -6.98 -4.69
C ASP A 102 7.95 -7.31 -6.16
N ASP A 103 8.57 -6.40 -6.89
CA ASP A 103 8.94 -6.59 -8.29
C ASP A 103 10.38 -7.06 -8.51
N LYS A 104 11.18 -7.24 -7.45
CA LYS A 104 12.55 -7.77 -7.52
C LYS A 104 12.55 -9.30 -7.64
N VAL A 105 11.58 -10.00 -7.05
CA VAL A 105 11.50 -11.47 -7.07
C VAL A 105 10.50 -11.96 -8.12
N LYS A 106 10.96 -12.57 -9.21
CA LYS A 106 10.11 -13.10 -10.30
C LYS A 106 9.09 -14.14 -9.79
N ASP A 107 7.96 -14.31 -10.49
CA ASP A 107 6.96 -15.34 -10.15
C ASP A 107 7.49 -16.78 -10.27
N THR A 108 8.50 -16.98 -11.10
CA THR A 108 9.18 -18.28 -11.27
C THR A 108 10.33 -18.50 -10.29
N ALA A 109 10.61 -17.54 -9.40
CA ALA A 109 11.67 -17.69 -8.41
C ALA A 109 11.35 -18.85 -7.46
N THR A 110 12.39 -19.48 -6.94
CA THR A 110 12.33 -20.56 -5.95
C THR A 110 13.19 -20.22 -4.72
N GLY A 111 13.10 -21.03 -3.68
CA GLY A 111 13.91 -20.89 -2.47
C GLY A 111 13.52 -19.69 -1.59
N TYR A 112 14.46 -19.25 -0.76
CA TYR A 112 14.22 -18.26 0.29
C TYR A 112 13.67 -16.92 -0.22
N GLY A 113 14.13 -16.44 -1.38
CA GLY A 113 13.59 -15.21 -1.99
C GLY A 113 12.10 -15.31 -2.32
N ARG A 114 11.64 -16.46 -2.84
CA ARG A 114 10.21 -16.72 -3.10
C ARG A 114 9.44 -16.81 -1.79
N ARG A 115 9.94 -17.58 -0.82
CA ARG A 115 9.33 -17.76 0.50
C ARG A 115 9.07 -16.43 1.20
N ARG A 116 10.04 -15.52 1.21
CA ARG A 116 9.89 -14.18 1.80
C ARG A 116 8.84 -13.33 1.09
N ARG A 117 8.84 -13.33 -0.24
CA ARG A 117 7.82 -12.62 -1.02
C ARG A 117 6.42 -13.15 -0.71
N ALA A 118 6.25 -14.47 -0.65
CA ALA A 118 5.00 -15.09 -0.23
C ALA A 118 4.58 -14.65 1.17
N GLY A 119 5.53 -14.69 2.12
CA GLY A 119 5.40 -14.10 3.44
C GLY A 119 4.77 -12.72 3.45
N GLY A 120 5.44 -11.77 2.79
CA GLY A 120 5.01 -10.38 2.78
C GLY A 120 3.69 -10.15 2.05
N GLU A 121 3.45 -10.80 0.91
CA GLU A 121 2.20 -10.62 0.16
C GLU A 121 0.99 -11.21 0.90
N ILE A 122 1.17 -12.32 1.62
CA ILE A 122 0.13 -12.94 2.46
C ILE A 122 -0.13 -12.08 3.70
N ALA A 123 0.91 -11.56 4.35
CA ALA A 123 0.78 -10.64 5.47
C ALA A 123 -0.08 -9.41 5.10
N VAL A 124 0.19 -8.78 3.95
CA VAL A 124 -0.58 -7.62 3.49
C VAL A 124 -1.99 -8.01 3.07
N LEU A 125 -2.20 -9.18 2.46
CA LEU A 125 -3.54 -9.69 2.17
C LEU A 125 -4.36 -9.86 3.46
N ALA A 126 -3.79 -10.45 4.50
CA ALA A 126 -4.47 -10.65 5.77
C ALA A 126 -4.87 -9.31 6.42
N LEU A 127 -3.95 -8.34 6.45
CA LEU A 127 -4.23 -6.99 6.97
C LEU A 127 -5.31 -6.28 6.15
N TRP A 128 -5.25 -6.38 4.83
CA TRP A 128 -6.27 -5.81 3.93
C TRP A 128 -7.64 -6.45 4.16
N MET A 129 -7.70 -7.79 4.22
CA MET A 129 -8.96 -8.52 4.41
C MET A 129 -9.57 -8.21 5.78
N HIS A 130 -8.74 -8.14 6.83
CA HIS A 130 -9.20 -7.74 8.16
C HIS A 130 -9.77 -6.32 8.15
N ALA A 131 -9.12 -5.36 7.49
CA ALA A 131 -9.61 -4.00 7.35
C ALA A 131 -10.96 -3.96 6.60
N VAL A 132 -11.10 -4.72 5.52
CA VAL A 132 -12.34 -4.86 4.75
C VAL A 132 -13.47 -5.45 5.58
N ASN A 133 -13.22 -6.57 6.25
CA ASN A 133 -14.23 -7.30 7.03
C ASN A 133 -14.68 -6.52 8.27
N SER A 134 -13.74 -5.96 9.04
CA SER A 134 -14.04 -5.18 10.26
C SER A 134 -14.88 -3.93 9.98
N ARG A 135 -14.83 -3.41 8.75
CA ARG A 135 -15.57 -2.22 8.32
C ARG A 135 -16.72 -2.54 7.37
N GLN A 136 -16.99 -3.82 7.11
CA GLN A 136 -18.03 -4.29 6.21
C GLN A 136 -17.97 -3.65 4.82
N MET A 137 -16.75 -3.40 4.32
CA MET A 137 -16.55 -2.76 3.02
C MET A 137 -16.74 -3.76 1.88
N VAL A 138 -17.29 -3.30 0.77
CA VAL A 138 -17.32 -4.06 -0.49
C VAL A 138 -16.39 -3.37 -1.48
N ILE A 139 -15.21 -3.96 -1.70
CA ILE A 139 -14.21 -3.45 -2.63
C ILE A 139 -14.06 -4.41 -3.80
N GLU A 140 -14.60 -4.03 -4.95
CA GLU A 140 -14.43 -4.80 -6.18
C GLU A 140 -13.02 -4.63 -6.73
N ARG A 141 -12.15 -5.61 -6.43
CA ARG A 141 -10.78 -5.66 -6.97
C ARG A 141 -10.81 -5.83 -8.49
N PRO A 142 -10.05 -5.03 -9.25
CA PRO A 142 -10.02 -5.12 -10.71
C PRO A 142 -9.44 -6.47 -11.17
N ALA A 143 -10.07 -7.10 -12.16
CA ALA A 143 -9.62 -8.39 -12.70
C ALA A 143 -8.27 -8.29 -13.43
N ILE A 144 -8.06 -7.23 -14.22
CA ILE A 144 -6.79 -6.92 -14.89
C ILE A 144 -6.63 -5.41 -14.92
N LEU A 145 -5.62 -4.88 -14.23
CA LEU A 145 -5.28 -3.47 -14.28
C LEU A 145 -3.87 -3.30 -14.87
N ASP A 146 -3.82 -2.90 -16.15
CA ASP A 146 -2.58 -2.60 -16.87
C ASP A 146 -1.70 -1.64 -16.05
N ARG A 147 -0.38 -1.84 -16.11
CA ARG A 147 0.62 -1.14 -15.29
C ARG A 147 0.49 0.38 -15.42
N ASN A 148 0.27 0.87 -16.65
CA ASN A 148 0.12 2.29 -16.91
C ASN A 148 -1.18 2.86 -16.31
N LYS A 149 -2.26 2.07 -16.28
CA LYS A 149 -3.56 2.47 -15.73
C LYS A 149 -3.55 2.55 -14.20
N ARG A 150 -2.61 1.87 -13.53
CA ARG A 150 -2.51 1.86 -12.06
C ARG A 150 -1.99 3.16 -11.49
N GLY A 151 -0.91 3.69 -12.06
CA GLY A 151 -0.39 5.00 -11.66
C GLY A 151 -1.44 6.09 -11.84
N THR A 152 -2.13 6.10 -12.98
CA THR A 152 -3.27 7.00 -13.23
C THR A 152 -4.40 6.81 -12.22
N ARG A 153 -4.81 5.56 -11.95
CA ARG A 153 -5.87 5.28 -10.96
C ARG A 153 -5.50 5.76 -9.56
N PHE A 154 -4.28 5.47 -9.11
CA PHE A 154 -3.79 5.91 -7.80
C PHE A 154 -3.79 7.43 -7.67
N ARG A 155 -3.32 8.13 -8.71
CA ARG A 155 -3.38 9.60 -8.77
C ARG A 155 -4.81 10.11 -8.70
N ASP A 156 -5.72 9.53 -9.47
CA ASP A 156 -7.12 9.98 -9.51
C ASP A 156 -7.85 9.72 -8.18
N LEU A 157 -7.52 8.62 -7.47
CA LEU A 157 -7.96 8.37 -6.09
C LEU A 157 -7.42 9.42 -5.13
N LEU A 158 -6.13 9.78 -5.21
CA LEU A 158 -5.53 10.84 -4.39
C LEU A 158 -6.19 12.20 -4.65
N ILE A 159 -6.42 12.55 -5.91
CA ILE A 159 -7.08 13.82 -6.27
C ILE A 159 -8.47 13.90 -5.64
N TYR A 160 -9.27 12.84 -5.78
CA TYR A 160 -10.61 12.79 -5.21
C TYR A 160 -10.55 12.87 -3.67
N PHE A 161 -9.75 12.03 -3.03
CA PHE A 161 -9.55 12.04 -1.58
C PHE A 161 -9.16 13.43 -1.06
N LEU A 162 -8.19 14.10 -1.69
CA LEU A 162 -7.76 15.45 -1.32
C LEU A 162 -8.89 16.47 -1.53
N HIS A 163 -9.61 16.39 -2.65
CA HIS A 163 -10.73 17.29 -2.92
C HIS A 163 -11.83 17.21 -1.84
N ARG A 164 -12.05 16.01 -1.29
CA ARG A 164 -13.03 15.77 -0.23
C ARG A 164 -12.50 16.10 1.17
N SER A 165 -11.20 15.95 1.40
CA SER A 165 -10.58 16.11 2.73
C SER A 165 -10.13 17.54 3.06
N LEU A 166 -9.93 18.37 2.03
CA LEU A 166 -9.45 19.75 2.18
C LEU A 166 -10.61 20.74 2.37
N PRO A 167 -10.35 21.95 2.92
CA PRO A 167 -11.39 22.95 3.15
C PRO A 167 -12.16 23.34 1.89
N THR A 168 -13.43 23.72 2.05
CA THR A 168 -14.26 24.19 0.95
C THR A 168 -13.61 25.39 0.25
N GLY A 169 -13.63 25.40 -1.09
CA GLY A 169 -13.03 26.45 -1.91
C GLY A 169 -11.60 26.15 -2.37
N TRP A 170 -10.90 25.22 -1.69
CA TRP A 170 -9.59 24.74 -2.13
C TRP A 170 -9.71 23.94 -3.43
N LYS A 171 -8.67 24.00 -4.26
CA LYS A 171 -8.62 23.38 -5.58
C LYS A 171 -7.48 22.38 -5.64
N VAL A 172 -7.79 21.17 -6.09
CA VAL A 172 -6.81 20.13 -6.41
C VAL A 172 -6.74 20.03 -7.94
N ARG A 173 -5.62 20.43 -8.53
CA ARG A 173 -5.39 20.38 -9.97
C ARG A 173 -4.39 19.28 -10.30
N HIS A 174 -4.49 18.70 -11.50
CA HIS A 174 -3.55 17.68 -11.95
C HIS A 174 -3.07 17.97 -13.37
N GLU A 175 -1.96 17.35 -13.75
CA GLU A 175 -1.38 17.48 -15.09
C GLU A 175 -1.12 18.95 -15.52
N VAL A 176 -0.76 19.79 -14.55
CA VAL A 176 -0.45 21.20 -14.78
C VAL A 176 0.99 21.31 -15.30
N PRO A 177 1.24 21.96 -16.46
CA PRO A 177 2.59 22.18 -16.94
C PRO A 177 3.46 22.83 -15.87
N LEU A 178 4.68 22.33 -15.67
CA LEU A 178 5.59 22.88 -14.66
C LEU A 178 5.92 24.36 -14.93
N THR A 179 5.90 24.77 -16.20
CA THR A 179 6.04 26.16 -16.63
C THR A 179 4.89 27.07 -16.19
N HIS A 180 3.79 26.53 -15.67
CA HIS A 180 2.70 27.34 -15.11
C HIS A 180 2.88 27.58 -13.60
N ILE A 181 3.89 26.97 -12.98
CA ILE A 181 4.19 27.15 -11.56
C ILE A 181 5.13 28.36 -11.40
N ARG A 182 4.68 29.35 -10.61
CA ARG A 182 5.50 30.53 -10.27
C ARG A 182 6.80 30.05 -9.60
N GLY A 183 7.96 30.46 -10.11
CA GLY A 183 9.28 29.94 -9.73
C GLY A 183 9.91 29.07 -10.82
N LEU A 184 9.18 28.07 -11.31
CA LEU A 184 9.68 27.13 -12.33
C LEU A 184 9.57 27.67 -13.76
N HIS A 185 8.57 28.50 -14.05
CA HIS A 185 8.37 29.17 -15.35
C HIS A 185 9.58 29.98 -15.86
N MET A 186 10.49 30.39 -14.96
CA MET A 186 11.66 31.20 -15.32
C MET A 186 12.81 30.35 -15.87
N ARG A 187 12.71 29.02 -15.82
CA ARG A 187 13.77 28.10 -16.27
C ARG A 187 13.59 27.71 -17.73
N ARG A 188 14.68 27.74 -18.48
CA ARG A 188 14.72 27.31 -19.90
C ARG A 188 14.73 25.79 -20.07
N ASP A 189 15.08 25.03 -19.04
CA ASP A 189 15.23 23.56 -19.08
C ASP A 189 14.10 22.80 -18.37
N VAL A 190 13.08 23.52 -17.89
CA VAL A 190 11.79 22.91 -17.54
C VAL A 190 11.08 22.59 -18.85
N GLY A 191 11.23 21.35 -19.32
CA GLY A 191 10.59 20.87 -20.54
C GLY A 191 9.06 20.75 -20.42
N ASP A 192 8.41 20.03 -21.34
CA ASP A 192 6.95 19.85 -21.41
C ASP A 192 6.34 18.98 -20.28
N ARG A 193 7.04 18.86 -19.15
CA ARG A 193 6.58 18.07 -18.01
C ARG A 193 5.41 18.74 -17.30
N LYS A 194 4.63 17.89 -16.66
CA LYS A 194 3.46 18.27 -15.89
C LYS A 194 3.62 17.75 -14.47
N SER A 195 3.19 18.55 -13.51
CA SER A 195 3.04 18.13 -12.12
C SER A 195 1.93 17.10 -12.03
N ASP A 196 2.12 16.08 -11.20
CA ASP A 196 1.07 15.11 -10.90
C ASP A 196 -0.14 15.79 -10.26
N ILE A 197 0.06 16.48 -9.12
CA ILE A 197 -1.01 17.15 -8.36
C ILE A 197 -0.50 18.50 -7.83
N LEU A 198 -1.32 19.54 -7.91
CA LEU A 198 -1.12 20.84 -7.26
C LEU A 198 -2.31 21.14 -6.34
N VAL A 199 -2.02 21.61 -5.12
CA VAL A 199 -3.03 22.05 -4.16
C VAL A 199 -2.99 23.57 -4.06
N ILE A 200 -4.13 24.21 -4.27
CA ILE A 200 -4.29 25.65 -4.29
C ILE A 200 -5.40 26.01 -3.29
N ASP A 201 -5.16 26.99 -2.42
CA ASP A 201 -6.18 27.46 -1.49
C ASP A 201 -7.28 28.29 -2.18
N ASP A 202 -8.29 28.69 -1.43
CA ASP A 202 -9.43 29.49 -1.90
C ASP A 202 -9.01 30.89 -2.39
N GLY A 203 -7.95 31.46 -1.79
CA GLY A 203 -7.29 32.70 -2.20
C GLY A 203 -6.46 32.58 -3.49
N GLY A 204 -6.30 31.38 -4.04
CA GLY A 204 -5.55 31.13 -5.28
C GLY A 204 -4.03 30.98 -5.07
N ARG A 205 -3.56 30.90 -3.83
CA ARG A 205 -2.14 30.62 -3.51
C ARG A 205 -1.86 29.13 -3.67
N LEU A 206 -0.72 28.82 -4.28
CA LEU A 206 -0.19 27.47 -4.35
C LEU A 206 0.30 27.04 -2.97
N VAL A 207 -0.31 25.99 -2.41
CA VAL A 207 0.00 25.43 -1.08
C VAL A 207 1.04 24.32 -1.18
N ALA A 208 0.90 23.41 -2.15
CA ALA A 208 1.84 22.30 -2.32
C ALA A 208 1.84 21.78 -3.77
N ALA A 209 2.97 21.19 -4.17
CA ALA A 209 3.04 20.28 -5.30
C ALA A 209 3.20 18.85 -4.76
N LEU A 210 2.44 17.90 -5.29
CA LEU A 210 2.51 16.50 -4.88
C LEU A 210 2.80 15.58 -6.06
N SER A 211 3.82 14.74 -5.92
CA SER A 211 4.04 13.59 -6.78
C SER A 211 3.22 12.39 -6.31
N SER A 212 2.67 11.62 -7.26
CA SER A 212 1.83 10.45 -7.00
C SER A 212 2.50 9.21 -7.56
N LYS A 213 3.11 8.39 -6.70
CA LYS A 213 3.88 7.22 -7.14
C LYS A 213 3.34 5.91 -6.58
N TRP A 214 2.70 5.12 -7.44
CA TRP A 214 2.27 3.77 -7.05
C TRP A 214 3.46 2.86 -6.71
N THR A 215 4.48 2.85 -7.56
CA THR A 215 5.77 2.18 -7.32
C THR A 215 6.88 3.17 -7.53
N TRP A 216 7.95 3.07 -6.75
CA TRP A 216 9.11 3.94 -6.82
C TRP A 216 10.34 3.24 -7.41
N ARG A 217 11.16 4.03 -8.11
CA ARG A 217 12.50 3.65 -8.56
C ARG A 217 13.39 4.88 -8.57
N SER A 218 14.63 4.71 -8.10
CA SER A 218 15.64 5.77 -8.08
C SER A 218 16.02 6.27 -9.48
N ASP A 219 15.99 5.41 -10.49
CA ASP A 219 16.31 5.77 -11.89
C ASP A 219 15.19 6.53 -12.62
N ARG A 220 13.99 6.61 -12.04
CA ARG A 220 12.82 7.27 -12.65
C ARG A 220 12.64 8.74 -12.24
N GLY A 221 13.57 9.30 -11.46
CA GLY A 221 13.50 10.62 -10.81
C GLY A 221 13.53 11.87 -11.71
N THR A 222 13.07 11.80 -12.96
CA THR A 222 13.25 12.89 -13.94
C THR A 222 12.29 14.07 -13.75
N GLU A 223 11.07 13.86 -13.24
CA GLU A 223 10.20 14.98 -12.80
C GLU A 223 10.75 15.60 -11.52
N ALA A 224 11.03 14.75 -10.55
CA ALA A 224 11.50 15.18 -9.25
C ALA A 224 12.81 15.98 -9.38
N ALA A 225 13.74 15.59 -10.26
CA ALA A 225 14.94 16.38 -10.60
C ALA A 225 14.62 17.79 -11.17
N GLN A 226 13.51 17.96 -11.90
CA GLN A 226 13.05 19.27 -12.39
C GLN A 226 12.35 20.08 -11.28
N MET A 227 11.82 19.41 -10.26
CA MET A 227 11.17 20.00 -9.09
C MET A 227 12.14 20.35 -7.96
N VAL A 228 13.36 19.79 -7.92
CA VAL A 228 14.39 20.13 -6.90
C VAL A 228 14.59 21.64 -6.75
N PRO A 229 14.62 22.47 -7.81
CA PRO A 229 14.76 23.92 -7.64
C PRO A 229 13.49 24.64 -7.19
N LEU A 230 12.33 23.97 -7.11
CA LEU A 230 11.12 24.60 -6.58
C LEU A 230 11.37 25.13 -5.17
N THR A 231 12.02 24.35 -4.30
CA THR A 231 12.40 24.78 -2.95
C THR A 231 13.36 25.98 -2.96
N ARG A 232 14.17 26.15 -4.01
CA ARG A 232 15.04 27.31 -4.18
C ARG A 232 14.27 28.59 -4.55
N TYR A 233 13.22 28.49 -5.36
CA TYR A 233 12.47 29.66 -5.87
C TYR A 233 11.16 29.94 -5.11
N ARG A 234 10.62 28.92 -4.45
CA ARG A 234 9.40 28.88 -3.63
C ARG A 234 9.63 27.98 -2.43
N PRO A 235 10.53 28.36 -1.50
CA PRO A 235 10.75 27.59 -0.27
C PRO A 235 9.48 27.46 0.59
N ASP A 236 8.50 28.32 0.34
CA ASP A 236 7.17 28.31 0.96
C ASP A 236 6.23 27.23 0.40
N VAL A 237 6.58 26.58 -0.71
CA VAL A 237 5.74 25.54 -1.34
C VAL A 237 6.44 24.18 -1.23
N PRO A 238 6.01 23.29 -0.31
CA PRO A 238 6.55 21.95 -0.24
C PRO A 238 6.29 21.17 -1.53
N TYR A 239 7.31 20.43 -1.96
CA TYR A 239 7.20 19.36 -2.95
C TYR A 239 7.13 18.01 -2.23
N ALA A 240 5.93 17.46 -2.08
CA ALA A 240 5.67 16.24 -1.34
C ALA A 240 5.44 15.04 -2.28
N MET A 241 5.47 13.82 -1.71
CA MET A 241 5.11 12.60 -2.41
C MET A 241 4.04 11.81 -1.64
N ALA A 242 3.04 11.31 -2.34
CA ALA A 242 2.16 10.25 -1.87
C ALA A 242 2.49 8.95 -2.61
N THR A 243 2.64 7.83 -1.88
CA THR A 243 3.09 6.57 -2.47
C THR A 243 2.44 5.31 -1.88
N ALA A 244 2.52 4.22 -2.64
CA ALA A 244 2.15 2.87 -2.22
C ALA A 244 3.32 1.88 -2.39
N GLU A 245 4.56 2.36 -2.40
CA GLU A 245 5.77 1.53 -2.58
C GLU A 245 6.09 0.71 -1.32
N PHE A 246 6.17 -0.62 -1.47
CA PHE A 246 6.59 -1.52 -0.40
C PHE A 246 8.11 -1.81 -0.40
N PRO A 247 8.71 -2.39 -1.46
CA PRO A 247 10.09 -2.87 -1.40
C PRO A 247 11.16 -1.81 -1.17
N ARG A 248 10.83 -0.55 -1.42
CA ARG A 248 11.74 0.59 -1.29
C ARG A 248 11.20 1.63 -0.32
N ALA A 249 10.18 1.34 0.48
CA ALA A 249 9.55 2.31 1.39
C ALA A 249 10.56 3.01 2.31
N ALA A 250 11.49 2.24 2.91
CA ALA A 250 12.53 2.81 3.77
C ALA A 250 13.53 3.70 3.02
N GLY A 251 13.89 3.32 1.79
CA GLY A 251 14.74 4.13 0.92
C GLY A 251 14.02 5.41 0.51
N VAL A 252 12.76 5.30 0.13
CA VAL A 252 11.88 6.44 -0.17
C VAL A 252 11.80 7.39 1.02
N ALA A 253 11.55 6.91 2.23
CA ALA A 253 11.45 7.78 3.42
C ALA A 253 12.73 8.56 3.73
N ARG A 254 13.90 8.05 3.35
CA ARG A 254 15.22 8.61 3.71
C ARG A 254 15.90 9.35 2.56
N GLU A 255 15.66 8.93 1.34
CA GLU A 255 16.43 9.30 0.14
C GLU A 255 15.56 9.99 -0.92
N SER A 256 14.25 10.14 -0.70
CA SER A 256 13.43 10.92 -1.64
C SER A 256 13.95 12.35 -1.72
N ILE A 257 13.87 12.89 -2.94
CA ILE A 257 14.18 14.30 -3.19
C ILE A 257 12.97 15.20 -2.94
N GLU A 258 11.79 14.61 -2.73
CA GLU A 258 10.60 15.25 -2.19
C GLU A 258 10.80 15.60 -0.70
N ASP A 259 10.37 16.79 -0.30
CA ASP A 259 10.55 17.35 1.05
C ASP A 259 9.89 16.48 2.13
N ARG A 260 8.77 15.84 1.77
CA ARG A 260 7.98 14.96 2.65
C ARG A 260 7.40 13.82 1.84
N THR A 261 7.29 12.65 2.47
CA THR A 261 6.64 11.48 1.88
C THR A 261 5.54 10.93 2.78
N TYR A 262 4.42 10.57 2.15
CA TYR A 262 3.26 9.96 2.78
C TYR A 262 2.96 8.63 2.12
N HIS A 263 2.79 7.58 2.92
CA HIS A 263 2.48 6.24 2.46
C HIS A 263 0.99 5.96 2.62
N VAL A 264 0.39 5.26 1.66
CA VAL A 264 -1.05 4.95 1.69
C VAL A 264 -1.44 4.03 2.84
N CYS A 265 -0.54 3.11 3.22
CA CYS A 265 -0.74 2.14 4.30
C CYS A 265 0.56 1.90 5.10
N PRO A 266 0.99 2.86 5.95
CA PRO A 266 2.30 2.81 6.61
C PRO A 266 2.54 1.55 7.44
N SER A 267 1.56 1.14 8.25
CA SER A 267 1.67 -0.04 9.12
C SER A 267 1.81 -1.34 8.34
N TRP A 268 1.09 -1.48 7.22
CA TRP A 268 1.14 -2.67 6.37
C TRP A 268 2.50 -2.83 5.70
N VAL A 269 3.14 -1.72 5.33
CA VAL A 269 4.54 -1.73 4.88
C VAL A 269 5.45 -2.19 6.01
N GLY A 270 5.26 -1.70 7.23
CA GLY A 270 6.01 -2.14 8.40
C GLY A 270 5.93 -3.66 8.59
N SER A 271 4.72 -4.24 8.54
CA SER A 271 4.51 -5.69 8.64
C SER A 271 5.17 -6.43 7.48
N TRP A 272 5.01 -5.94 6.25
CA TRP A 272 5.65 -6.52 5.06
C TRP A 272 7.18 -6.52 5.18
N MET A 273 7.77 -5.43 5.67
CA MET A 273 9.21 -5.31 5.89
C MET A 273 9.68 -6.29 6.96
N ALA A 274 8.96 -6.40 8.07
CA ALA A 274 9.27 -7.34 9.15
C ALA A 274 9.37 -8.77 8.61
N VAL A 275 8.37 -9.21 7.87
CA VAL A 275 8.33 -10.55 7.28
C VAL A 275 9.43 -10.76 6.23
N ASN A 276 9.73 -9.75 5.41
CA ASN A 276 10.78 -9.84 4.40
C ASN A 276 12.21 -9.73 4.96
N GLU A 277 12.38 -9.24 6.19
CA GLU A 277 13.68 -9.17 6.85
C GLU A 277 13.92 -10.35 7.80
N LEU A 278 12.90 -11.20 8.00
CA LEU A 278 12.99 -12.38 8.85
C LEU A 278 14.11 -13.32 8.35
N PRO A 279 15.12 -13.66 9.17
CA PRO A 279 16.23 -14.51 8.77
C PRO A 279 15.81 -15.89 8.26
N SER A 280 16.64 -16.52 7.42
CA SER A 280 16.40 -17.90 6.99
C SER A 280 16.38 -18.84 8.19
N GLY A 281 15.32 -19.65 8.29
CA GLY A 281 15.12 -20.60 9.38
C GLY A 281 14.44 -20.03 10.63
N ALA A 282 14.18 -18.72 10.69
CA ALA A 282 13.34 -18.14 11.74
C ALA A 282 11.85 -18.37 11.41
N SER A 283 11.06 -18.69 12.43
CA SER A 283 9.64 -19.02 12.27
C SER A 283 8.76 -17.77 12.40
N PRO A 284 7.92 -17.43 11.40
CA PRO A 284 6.95 -16.36 11.53
C PRO A 284 5.96 -16.57 12.69
N LEU A 285 5.67 -17.83 13.06
CA LEU A 285 4.79 -18.18 14.17
C LEU A 285 5.35 -17.72 15.52
N GLU A 286 6.66 -17.87 15.73
CA GLU A 286 7.33 -17.47 16.98
C GLU A 286 7.38 -15.95 17.14
N HIS A 287 7.55 -15.22 16.03
CA HIS A 287 7.64 -13.77 16.03
C HIS A 287 6.27 -13.08 16.04
N TRP A 288 5.32 -13.59 15.26
CA TRP A 288 3.98 -13.02 15.07
C TRP A 288 2.93 -14.13 15.08
N PRO A 289 2.54 -14.61 16.28
CA PRO A 289 1.67 -15.78 16.43
C PRO A 289 0.25 -15.56 15.89
N ASP A 290 -0.20 -14.30 15.82
CA ASP A 290 -1.50 -13.92 15.29
C ASP A 290 -1.42 -12.63 14.46
N LEU A 291 -2.55 -12.26 13.84
CA LEU A 291 -2.64 -11.05 13.01
C LEU A 291 -2.44 -9.76 13.81
N ALA A 292 -2.83 -9.74 15.10
CA ALA A 292 -2.70 -8.56 15.95
C ALA A 292 -1.23 -8.27 16.28
N ALA A 293 -0.44 -9.30 16.57
CA ALA A 293 1.01 -9.21 16.76
C ALA A 293 1.71 -8.72 15.48
N LEU A 294 1.32 -9.24 14.32
CA LEU A 294 1.85 -8.79 13.03
C LEU A 294 1.52 -7.31 12.76
N LYS A 295 0.28 -6.88 13.07
CA LYS A 295 -0.15 -5.48 12.95
C LYS A 295 0.64 -4.57 13.89
N HIS A 296 0.81 -4.98 15.14
CA HIS A 296 1.58 -4.23 16.13
C HIS A 296 3.05 -4.03 15.71
N GLU A 297 3.69 -5.07 15.19
CA GLU A 297 5.04 -4.96 14.62
C GLU A 297 5.06 -3.96 13.46
N GLY A 298 4.05 -4.01 12.59
CA GLY A 298 3.91 -3.08 11.47
C GLY A 298 3.80 -1.63 11.91
N ASP A 299 2.96 -1.35 12.91
CA ASP A 299 2.82 -0.02 13.50
C ASP A 299 4.13 0.46 14.14
N SER A 300 4.85 -0.43 14.84
CA SER A 300 6.14 -0.14 15.46
C SER A 300 7.19 0.26 14.43
N ARG A 301 7.31 -0.52 13.35
CA ARG A 301 8.26 -0.25 12.26
C ARG A 301 7.91 1.00 11.46
N ALA A 302 6.63 1.22 11.17
CA ALA A 302 6.16 2.43 10.50
C ALA A 302 6.56 3.69 11.30
N ARG A 303 6.38 3.67 12.62
CA ARG A 303 6.82 4.76 13.51
C ARG A 303 8.34 4.94 13.52
N ALA A 304 9.09 3.84 13.60
CA ALA A 304 10.55 3.89 13.61
C ALA A 304 11.14 4.46 12.30
N LEU A 305 10.43 4.28 11.18
CA LEU A 305 10.79 4.84 9.88
C LEU A 305 10.16 6.22 9.60
N ALA A 306 9.37 6.75 10.53
CA ALA A 306 8.58 7.97 10.35
C ALA A 306 7.71 7.94 9.06
N LEU A 307 7.14 6.77 8.74
CA LEU A 307 6.22 6.63 7.61
C LEU A 307 4.86 7.24 7.98
N ASN A 308 4.59 8.42 7.44
CA ASN A 308 3.34 9.15 7.68
C ASN A 308 2.24 8.69 6.72
N GLY A 309 0.98 8.67 7.19
CA GLY A 309 -0.19 8.33 6.39
C GLY A 309 -0.77 9.50 5.59
N LEU A 310 -1.83 9.22 4.82
CA LEU A 310 -2.57 10.26 4.07
C LEU A 310 -3.36 11.21 4.98
N ASP A 311 -3.70 10.78 6.17
CA ASP A 311 -4.29 11.61 7.23
C ASP A 311 -3.32 12.72 7.67
N VAL A 312 -2.06 12.38 7.88
CA VAL A 312 -0.99 13.35 8.20
C VAL A 312 -0.78 14.29 7.02
N LEU A 313 -0.82 13.80 5.77
CA LEU A 313 -0.77 14.65 4.58
C LEU A 313 -1.85 15.73 4.60
N VAL A 314 -3.10 15.36 4.89
CA VAL A 314 -4.21 16.32 4.94
C VAL A 314 -4.01 17.34 6.07
N SER A 315 -3.57 16.89 7.24
CA SER A 315 -3.25 17.78 8.36
C SER A 315 -2.15 18.79 7.98
N ASP A 316 -1.05 18.30 7.39
CA ASP A 316 0.07 19.12 6.96
C ASP A 316 -0.32 20.14 5.89
N LEU A 317 -1.17 19.76 4.93
CA LEU A 317 -1.66 20.69 3.91
C LEU A 317 -2.53 21.81 4.52
N LYS A 318 -3.39 21.48 5.49
CA LYS A 318 -4.21 22.48 6.19
C LYS A 318 -3.33 23.45 6.98
N ASN A 319 -2.35 22.93 7.71
CA ASN A 319 -1.44 23.73 8.55
C ASN A 319 -0.42 24.52 7.71
N SER A 320 -0.07 24.08 6.51
CA SER A 320 0.77 24.84 5.57
C SER A 320 0.10 26.16 5.15
N GLY A 321 -1.22 26.26 5.32
CA GLY A 321 -1.97 27.49 5.14
C GLY A 321 -1.68 28.55 6.21
N ASP A 322 -1.32 28.12 7.42
CA ASP A 322 -1.20 28.93 8.64
C ASP A 322 0.26 29.30 8.99
N ILE A 323 1.24 28.60 8.42
CA ILE A 323 2.66 28.91 8.62
C ILE A 323 3.10 29.91 7.54
N LEU A 324 3.04 31.19 7.89
CA LEU A 324 3.86 32.26 7.31
C LEU A 324 4.56 33.02 8.45
#